data_AF-A0A2G7T450-F1
#
_entry.id   AF-A0A2G7T450-F1
#
_cell.length_a   1.000
_cell.length_b   1.000
_cell.length_c   1.000
_cell.angle_alpha   90.00
_cell.angle_beta   90.00
_cell.angle_gamma   90.00
#
_symmetry.space_group_name_H-M   'P 1'
#
loop_
_entity.id
_entity.type
_entity.pdbx_description
1 polymer ?
#
loop_
_entity_poly.entity_id
_entity_poly.type
_entity_poly.pdbx_seq_one_letter_code
_entity_poly.pdbx_strand_id
1 'polypeptide(L)'
;ARDTFVMFAREVAPANYDNVIACLQQAGIHPHTRHAARQWLTIMALVSAEQGVALVPSCMQRVGMNGVVFVPLRGPQQAMTPAVMAWRADQPAAVLEAFIEHVRRLVLRESNGL
;
A
#
# COMPACT_ATOMS: atom_id res chain seq x y z
N ALA A 1 11.91 18.02 5.33
CA ALA A 1 10.97 18.09 4.19
C ALA A 1 9.72 18.85 4.61
N ARG A 2 9.10 19.65 3.72
CA ARG A 2 7.92 20.51 4.02
C ARG A 2 6.69 20.16 3.18
N ASP A 3 6.72 19.04 2.45
CA ASP A 3 5.67 18.70 1.49
C ASP A 3 4.37 18.27 2.18
N THR A 4 3.24 18.59 1.54
CA THR A 4 1.92 18.13 1.99
C THR A 4 1.75 16.67 1.56
N PHE A 5 1.38 15.81 2.52
CA PHE A 5 1.11 14.41 2.25
C PHE A 5 -0.39 14.17 2.01
N VAL A 6 -0.69 13.47 0.92
CA VAL A 6 -2.01 12.92 0.63
C VAL A 6 -2.06 11.52 1.25
N MET A 7 -2.93 11.33 2.24
CA MET A 7 -3.00 10.08 3.02
C MET A 7 -4.45 9.65 3.25
N PHE A 8 -4.61 8.46 3.82
CA PHE A 8 -5.90 8.02 4.32
C PHE A 8 -6.34 8.86 5.53
N ALA A 9 -7.65 9.00 5.71
CA ALA A 9 -8.16 9.23 7.05
C ALA A 9 -7.95 7.95 7.90
N ARG A 10 -7.35 8.09 9.07
CA ARG A 10 -7.11 6.97 10.00
C ARG A 10 -8.40 6.22 10.35
N GLU A 11 -9.50 6.95 10.48
CA GLU A 11 -10.84 6.40 10.77
C GLU A 11 -11.38 5.47 9.67
N VAL A 12 -10.88 5.61 8.44
CA VAL A 12 -11.38 4.86 7.28
C VAL A 12 -10.50 3.68 6.93
N ALA A 13 -9.18 3.85 7.03
CA ALA A 13 -8.21 2.81 6.69
C ALA A 13 -7.07 2.79 7.72
N PRO A 14 -7.33 2.39 8.98
CA PRO A 14 -6.38 2.51 10.08
C PRO A 14 -5.09 1.73 9.80
N ALA A 15 -5.19 0.50 9.28
CA ALA A 15 -4.02 -0.30 8.95
C ALA A 15 -3.11 0.36 7.88
N ASN A 16 -3.71 0.91 6.82
CA ASN A 16 -2.93 1.58 5.77
C ASN A 16 -2.33 2.90 6.27
N TYR A 17 -3.09 3.66 7.07
CA TYR A 17 -2.61 4.88 7.70
C TYR A 17 -1.41 4.59 8.60
N ASP A 18 -1.57 3.64 9.53
CA ASP A 18 -0.53 3.28 10.50
C ASP A 18 0.71 2.73 9.80
N ASN A 19 0.58 1.94 8.72
CA ASN A 19 1.72 1.47 7.92
C ASN A 19 2.50 2.63 7.27
N VAL A 20 1.80 3.60 6.66
CA VAL A 20 2.44 4.77 6.05
C VAL A 20 3.10 5.64 7.10
N ILE A 21 2.42 5.91 8.23
CA ILE A 21 2.98 6.68 9.34
C ILE A 21 4.21 6.00 9.92
N ALA A 22 4.18 4.69 10.14
CA ALA A 22 5.33 3.95 10.66
C ALA A 22 6.56 4.10 9.74
N CYS A 23 6.37 4.01 8.41
CA CYS A 23 7.45 4.23 7.45
C CYS A 23 8.01 5.66 7.52
N LEU A 24 7.14 6.67 7.61
CA LEU A 24 7.56 8.07 7.69
C LEU A 24 8.27 8.38 9.01
N GLN A 25 7.76 7.84 10.12
CA GLN A 25 8.36 7.99 11.46
C GLN A 25 9.75 7.35 11.54
N GLN A 26 9.94 6.17 10.95
CA GLN A 26 11.26 5.54 10.86
C GLN A 26 12.29 6.40 10.11
N ALA A 27 11.82 7.25 9.19
CA ALA A 27 12.64 8.22 8.48
C ALA A 27 12.76 9.59 9.19
N GLY A 28 12.19 9.75 10.40
CA GLY A 28 12.15 11.03 11.12
C GLY A 28 11.24 12.08 10.46
N ILE A 29 10.30 11.66 9.61
CA ILE A 29 9.38 12.54 8.89
C ILE A 29 8.03 12.57 9.61
N HIS A 30 7.58 13.78 9.94
CA HIS A 30 6.24 14.04 10.45
C HIS A 30 5.39 14.67 9.34
N PRO A 31 4.48 13.92 8.70
CA PRO A 31 3.73 14.41 7.56
C PRO A 31 2.71 15.46 7.97
N HIS A 32 2.66 16.58 7.25
CA HIS A 32 1.53 17.49 7.30
C HIS A 32 0.41 16.94 6.41
N THR A 33 -0.68 16.51 7.02
CA THR A 33 -1.80 15.85 6.34
C THR A 33 -2.94 16.84 6.14
N ARG A 34 -3.33 17.06 4.87
CA ARG A 34 -4.42 17.98 4.50
C ARG A 34 -5.63 17.27 3.90
N HIS A 35 -5.46 16.04 3.44
CA HIS A 35 -6.48 15.29 2.71
C HIS A 35 -6.76 13.95 3.38
N ALA A 36 -8.04 13.67 3.59
CA ALA A 36 -8.55 12.43 4.15
C ALA A 36 -9.14 11.57 3.01
N ALA A 37 -8.28 10.83 2.31
CA ALA A 37 -8.72 9.91 1.28
C ALA A 37 -9.22 8.59 1.88
N ARG A 38 -10.04 7.86 1.11
CA ARG A 38 -10.60 6.56 1.51
C ARG A 38 -10.03 5.39 0.71
N GLN A 39 -9.51 5.65 -0.48
CA GLN A 39 -9.10 4.64 -1.46
C GLN A 39 -7.79 5.06 -2.13
N TRP A 40 -6.97 4.08 -2.52
CA TRP A 40 -5.70 4.35 -3.20
C TRP A 40 -5.86 5.15 -4.49
N LEU A 41 -6.92 4.86 -5.28
CA LEU A 41 -7.20 5.62 -6.50
C LEU A 41 -7.46 7.11 -6.24
N THR A 42 -8.15 7.43 -5.15
CA THR A 42 -8.39 8.82 -4.73
C THR A 42 -7.10 9.51 -4.31
N ILE A 43 -6.22 8.81 -3.60
CA ILE A 43 -4.90 9.32 -3.23
C ILE A 43 -4.11 9.68 -4.50
N MET A 44 -4.04 8.75 -5.46
CA MET A 44 -3.33 9.00 -6.72
C MET A 44 -3.95 10.16 -7.51
N ALA A 45 -5.29 10.26 -7.55
CA ALA A 45 -5.97 11.35 -8.27
C ALA A 45 -5.68 12.74 -7.66
N LEU A 46 -5.54 12.82 -6.34
CA LEU A 46 -5.14 14.07 -5.67
C LEU A 46 -3.68 14.41 -5.96
N VAL A 47 -2.79 13.42 -6.04
CA VAL A 47 -1.39 13.62 -6.45
C VAL A 47 -1.32 14.10 -7.90
N SER A 48 -2.09 13.50 -8.82
CA SER A 48 -2.14 13.95 -10.23
C SER A 48 -2.71 15.36 -10.37
N ALA A 49 -3.52 15.80 -9.39
CA ALA A 49 -4.04 17.17 -9.30
C ALA A 49 -3.12 18.11 -8.49
N GLU A 50 -1.86 17.73 -8.30
CA GLU A 50 -0.81 18.53 -7.65
C GLU A 50 -1.12 18.89 -6.17
N GLN A 51 -1.96 18.11 -5.49
CA GLN A 51 -2.33 18.36 -4.08
C GLN A 51 -1.30 17.85 -3.06
N GLY A 52 -0.15 17.36 -3.52
CA GLY A 52 0.95 16.92 -2.68
C GLY A 52 1.57 15.61 -3.14
N VAL A 53 2.19 14.90 -2.20
CA VAL A 53 2.87 13.61 -2.42
C VAL A 53 2.21 12.50 -1.61
N ALA A 54 2.38 11.24 -2.02
CA ALA A 54 1.85 10.09 -1.31
C ALA A 54 2.86 8.95 -1.25
N LEU A 55 2.83 8.22 -0.14
CA LEU A 55 3.47 6.91 -0.06
C LEU A 55 2.43 5.83 -0.42
N VAL A 56 2.73 5.02 -1.43
CA VAL A 56 1.83 3.99 -1.95
C VAL A 56 2.54 2.65 -2.12
N PRO A 57 1.84 1.51 -2.03
CA PRO A 57 2.40 0.21 -2.37
C PRO A 57 2.88 0.16 -3.83
N SER A 58 3.97 -0.55 -4.09
CA SER A 58 4.58 -0.67 -5.42
C SER A 58 3.60 -1.18 -6.49
N CYS A 59 2.64 -2.03 -6.12
CA CYS A 59 1.64 -2.56 -7.03
C CYS A 59 0.75 -1.48 -7.67
N MET A 60 0.66 -0.28 -7.08
CA MET A 60 -0.07 0.85 -7.64
C MET A 60 0.57 1.39 -8.92
N GLN A 61 1.86 1.12 -9.16
CA GLN A 61 2.51 1.47 -10.43
C GLN A 61 1.81 0.82 -11.63
N ARG A 62 1.25 -0.38 -11.46
CA ARG A 62 0.52 -1.11 -12.51
C ARG A 62 -0.80 -0.45 -12.89
N VAL A 63 -1.38 0.38 -12.00
CA VAL A 63 -2.61 1.11 -12.31
C VAL A 63 -2.34 2.17 -13.37
N GLY A 64 -1.17 2.82 -13.33
CA GLY A 64 -0.75 3.83 -14.30
C GLY A 64 -1.68 5.05 -14.31
N MET A 65 -1.31 6.11 -13.59
CA MET A 65 -2.08 7.36 -13.58
C MET A 65 -1.30 8.48 -14.25
N ASN A 66 -1.91 9.11 -15.26
CA ASN A 66 -1.33 10.27 -15.93
C ASN A 66 -1.12 11.40 -14.91
N GLY A 67 0.01 12.10 -15.03
CA GLY A 67 0.39 13.17 -14.10
C GLY A 67 0.97 12.67 -12.77
N VAL A 68 1.18 11.36 -12.60
CA VAL A 68 1.85 10.79 -11.42
C VAL A 68 3.20 10.20 -11.80
N VAL A 69 4.24 10.59 -11.08
CA VAL A 69 5.57 9.98 -11.19
C VAL A 69 5.81 9.12 -9.95
N PHE A 70 6.13 7.84 -10.17
CA PHE A 70 6.46 6.91 -9.10
C PHE A 70 7.96 6.92 -8.83
N VAL A 71 8.34 7.24 -7.60
CA VAL A 71 9.75 7.27 -7.17
C VAL A 71 9.98 6.11 -6.18
N PRO A 72 10.92 5.18 -6.45
CA PRO A 72 11.23 4.11 -5.52
C PRO A 72 11.91 4.66 -4.26
N LEU A 73 11.49 4.18 -3.09
CA LEU A 73 12.14 4.51 -1.83
C LEU A 73 13.53 3.86 -1.75
N ARG A 74 14.53 4.63 -1.30
CA ARG A 74 15.89 4.15 -1.04
C ARG A 74 16.11 4.03 0.47
N GLY A 75 16.64 2.90 0.94
CA GLY A 75 16.98 2.70 2.35
C GLY A 75 17.00 1.22 2.75
N PRO A 76 17.57 0.87 3.91
CA PRO A 76 17.69 -0.51 4.38
C PRO A 76 16.33 -1.16 4.71
N GLN A 77 15.29 -0.35 4.86
CA GLN A 77 13.95 -0.79 5.22
C GLN A 77 13.02 -0.59 4.03
N GLN A 78 12.88 -1.63 3.21
CA GLN A 78 11.75 -1.70 2.30
C GLN A 78 10.50 -1.81 3.17
N ALA A 79 9.74 -0.73 3.31
CA ALA A 79 8.49 -0.76 4.05
C ALA A 79 7.55 -1.78 3.38
N MET A 80 7.42 -2.94 4.00
CA MET A 80 6.60 -4.03 3.50
C MET A 80 5.14 -3.75 3.83
N THR A 81 4.28 -3.75 2.80
CA THR A 81 2.83 -3.77 3.00
C THR A 81 2.36 -5.21 2.98
N PRO A 82 1.92 -5.80 4.12
CA PRO A 82 1.47 -7.18 4.13
C PRO A 82 0.17 -7.33 3.33
N ALA A 83 0.10 -8.36 2.49
CA ALA A 83 -1.14 -8.85 1.90
C ALA A 83 -1.52 -10.14 2.63
N VAL A 84 -2.74 -10.18 3.17
CA VAL A 84 -3.22 -11.30 3.97
C VAL A 84 -4.46 -11.91 3.34
N MET A 85 -4.58 -13.23 3.45
CA MET A 85 -5.81 -13.95 3.13
C MET A 85 -6.47 -14.33 4.45
N ALA A 86 -7.77 -14.06 4.59
CA ALA A 86 -8.56 -14.39 5.76
C ALA A 86 -9.80 -15.18 5.36
N TRP A 87 -10.12 -16.22 6.11
CA TRP A 87 -11.28 -17.07 5.91
C TRP A 87 -11.80 -17.58 7.25
N ARG A 88 -13.04 -18.07 7.23
CA ARG A 88 -13.68 -18.70 8.39
C ARG A 88 -13.10 -20.11 8.59
N ALA A 89 -12.59 -20.38 9.79
CA ALA A 89 -12.00 -21.68 10.11
C ALA A 89 -13.05 -22.81 10.19
N ASP A 90 -14.31 -22.47 10.47
CA ASP A 90 -15.42 -23.41 10.64
C ASP A 90 -16.13 -23.81 9.33
N GLN A 91 -15.64 -23.34 8.18
CA GLN A 91 -16.24 -23.63 6.87
C GLN A 91 -15.20 -24.10 5.85
N PRO A 92 -14.63 -25.32 6.03
CA PRO A 92 -13.72 -25.89 5.06
C PRO A 92 -14.46 -26.22 3.76
N ALA A 93 -13.88 -25.81 2.63
CA ALA A 93 -14.40 -26.10 1.30
C ALA A 93 -13.25 -26.48 0.36
N ALA A 94 -13.42 -27.51 -0.46
CA ALA A 94 -12.38 -27.98 -1.37
C ALA A 94 -11.87 -26.86 -2.32
N VAL A 95 -12.75 -25.94 -2.72
CA VAL A 95 -12.40 -24.77 -3.53
C VAL A 95 -11.52 -23.77 -2.76
N LEU A 96 -11.75 -23.58 -1.46
CA LEU A 96 -10.94 -22.71 -0.60
C LEU A 96 -9.52 -23.27 -0.46
N GLU A 97 -9.40 -24.56 -0.20
CA GLU A 97 -8.09 -25.24 -0.11
C GLU A 97 -7.33 -25.16 -1.42
N ALA A 98 -8.00 -25.48 -2.54
CA ALA A 98 -7.42 -25.38 -3.87
C ALA A 98 -6.97 -23.95 -4.20
N PHE A 99 -7.75 -22.93 -3.81
CA PHE A 99 -7.38 -21.53 -4.01
C PHE A 99 -6.17 -21.12 -3.16
N ILE A 100 -6.15 -21.45 -1.87
CA ILE A 100 -5.02 -21.18 -0.97
C ILE A 100 -3.74 -21.80 -1.52
N GLU A 101 -3.82 -23.05 -1.95
CA GLU A 101 -2.68 -23.77 -2.51
C GLU A 101 -2.22 -23.16 -3.84
N HIS A 102 -3.14 -22.72 -4.68
CA HIS A 102 -2.82 -21.98 -5.90
C HIS A 102 -2.05 -20.68 -5.59
N VAL A 103 -2.55 -19.87 -4.65
CA VAL A 103 -1.90 -18.61 -4.25
C VAL A 103 -0.51 -18.87 -3.66
N ARG A 104 -0.34 -19.89 -2.80
CA ARG A 104 0.97 -20.27 -2.24
C ARG A 104 1.99 -20.56 -3.33
N ARG A 105 1.62 -21.36 -4.34
CA ARG A 105 2.50 -21.65 -5.48
C ARG A 105 2.87 -20.40 -6.26
N LEU A 106 1.94 -19.47 -6.42
CA LEU A 106 2.16 -18.23 -7.17
C LEU A 106 3.18 -17.33 -6.45
N VAL A 107 3.03 -17.15 -5.14
CA VAL A 107 3.95 -16.35 -4.30
C VAL A 107 5.36 -16.97 -4.23
N LEU A 108 5.45 -18.30 -4.14
CA LEU A 108 6.75 -19.00 -4.12
C LEU A 108 7.51 -18.87 -5.44
N ARG A 109 6.80 -18.83 -6.58
CA ARG A 109 7.42 -18.64 -7.91
C ARG A 109 7.96 -17.23 -8.11
N GLU A 110 7.23 -16.21 -7.67
CA GLU A 110 7.71 -14.82 -7.73
C GLU A 110 8.93 -14.58 -6.83
N SER A 111 9.04 -15.31 -5.72
CA SER A 111 10.17 -15.22 -4.79
C SER A 111 11.46 -15.87 -5.32
N ASN A 112 11.34 -16.78 -6.28
CA ASN A 112 12.46 -17.55 -6.86
C ASN A 112 12.96 -16.98 -8.20
N GLY A 113 12.36 -15.89 -8.67
CA GLY A 113 12.72 -15.17 -9.90
C GLY A 113 13.40 -13.81 -9.64
N LEU A 114 13.84 -13.57 -8.40
CA LEU A 114 14.65 -12.43 -7.95
C LEU A 114 16.07 -12.88 -7.61
#